data_AF-A0A9D6CLS1-F1
#
_entry.id   AF-A0A9D6CLS1-F1
#
_cell.length_a   1.000
_cell.length_b   1.000
_cell.length_c   1.000
_cell.angle_alpha   90.00
_cell.angle_beta   90.00
_cell.angle_gamma   90.00
#
_symmetry.space_group_name_H-M   'P 1'
#
loop_
_entity.id
_entity.type
_entity.pdbx_description
1 polymer ?
#
loop_
_entity_poly.entity_id
_entity_poly.type
_entity_poly.pdbx_seq_one_letter_code
_entity_poly.pdbx_strand_id
1 'polypeptide(L)'
;MLLTPLLPLAAATAAYGRGGGSQQGGWRAVRSDNYDPYSQDGRFDLRARVDGEAVFFLQDGRVSYRSLSGRPPRDAGSEYRKEIPRGRMLGLRLEQRDGRGRMWIEEEPSARNNWTMVVRVSDPKGGEDRYHARITWQDDYAAGRGANRGNGRYQDERYGNYPNNNRYRRD
;
A
#
# COMPACT_ATOMS: atom_id res chain seq x y z
N MET A 1 -2.73 30.47 -23.25
CA MET A 1 -2.89 29.60 -22.07
C MET A 1 -2.50 28.19 -22.47
N LEU A 2 -1.40 27.68 -21.94
CA LEU A 2 -0.80 26.39 -22.34
C LEU A 2 -1.50 25.23 -21.61
N LEU A 3 -2.09 24.30 -22.37
CA LEU A 3 -2.57 23.01 -21.87
C LEU A 3 -1.38 22.04 -21.80
N THR A 4 -1.04 21.56 -20.61
CA THR A 4 -0.20 20.36 -20.42
C THR A 4 -1.03 19.11 -20.72
N PRO A 5 -0.63 18.22 -21.65
CA PRO A 5 -1.29 16.93 -21.79
C PRO A 5 -0.80 15.95 -20.71
N LEU A 6 -1.76 15.34 -20.00
CA LEU A 6 -1.58 14.14 -19.18
C LEU A 6 -1.19 12.97 -20.09
N LEU A 7 -0.07 12.30 -19.81
CA LEU A 7 0.27 11.03 -20.47
C LEU A 7 -0.62 9.89 -19.91
N PRO A 8 -1.16 8.99 -20.76
CA PRO A 8 -1.86 7.79 -20.29
C PRO A 8 -0.87 6.70 -19.84
N LEU A 9 -1.23 5.96 -18.79
CA LEU A 9 -0.56 4.70 -18.41
C LEU A 9 -0.77 3.67 -19.53
N ALA A 10 0.27 3.35 -20.30
CA ALA A 10 0.26 2.21 -21.19
C ALA A 10 0.59 0.94 -20.40
N ALA A 11 -0.33 -0.04 -20.42
CA ALA A 11 -0.02 -1.42 -20.07
C ALA A 11 0.70 -2.05 -21.28
N ALA A 12 1.96 -2.46 -21.10
CA ALA A 12 2.71 -3.21 -22.10
C ALA A 12 2.93 -4.64 -21.61
N THR A 13 2.41 -5.61 -22.36
CA THR A 13 2.75 -7.02 -22.25
C THR A 13 4.09 -7.29 -22.95
N ALA A 14 4.84 -8.27 -22.45
CA ALA A 14 6.27 -8.46 -22.69
C ALA A 14 6.66 -8.76 -24.14
N ALA A 15 7.79 -8.20 -24.58
CA ALA A 15 8.60 -8.66 -25.70
C ALA A 15 10.08 -8.69 -25.29
N TYR A 16 10.77 -9.78 -25.60
CA TYR A 16 12.21 -9.96 -25.40
C TYR A 16 13.01 -8.95 -26.24
N GLY A 17 13.80 -8.10 -25.60
CA GLY A 17 14.68 -7.14 -26.27
C GLY A 17 15.75 -6.59 -25.33
N ARG A 18 17.01 -6.90 -25.64
CA ARG A 18 18.21 -6.35 -25.00
C ARG A 18 18.33 -4.87 -25.36
N GLY A 19 17.82 -4.00 -24.49
CA GLY A 19 17.92 -2.55 -24.57
C GLY A 19 17.49 -1.97 -23.23
N GLY A 20 18.22 -0.96 -22.73
CA GLY A 20 18.02 -0.35 -21.41
C GLY A 20 16.69 0.41 -21.26
N GLY A 21 15.57 -0.30 -21.36
CA GLY A 21 14.25 0.17 -20.99
C GLY A 21 14.03 -0.02 -19.49
N SER A 22 13.52 1.01 -18.81
CA SER A 22 13.11 0.90 -17.41
C SER A 22 12.09 -0.24 -17.27
N GLN A 23 12.45 -1.30 -16.55
CA GLN A 23 11.59 -2.45 -16.34
C GLN A 23 10.53 -2.07 -15.28
N GLN A 24 9.25 -2.03 -15.69
CA GLN A 24 8.13 -1.66 -14.84
C GLN A 24 7.22 -2.87 -14.59
N GLY A 25 6.56 -2.89 -13.44
CA GLY A 25 5.63 -3.95 -13.07
C GLY A 25 4.92 -3.63 -11.76
N GLY A 26 4.29 -4.64 -11.16
CA GLY A 26 3.65 -4.48 -9.86
C GLY A 26 2.97 -5.74 -9.34
N TRP A 27 2.55 -5.66 -8.09
CA TRP A 27 1.81 -6.69 -7.39
C TRP A 27 0.74 -6.07 -6.48
N ARG A 28 -0.18 -6.91 -5.99
CA ARG A 28 -1.08 -6.54 -4.90
C ARG A 28 -0.50 -7.07 -3.61
N ALA A 29 -0.36 -6.21 -2.62
CA ALA A 29 -0.06 -6.65 -1.28
C ALA A 29 -1.28 -7.39 -0.69
N VAL A 30 -1.02 -8.30 0.23
CA VAL A 30 -2.06 -9.10 0.88
C VAL A 30 -2.61 -8.34 2.10
N ARG A 31 -3.89 -8.52 2.41
CA ARG A 31 -4.44 -8.02 3.69
C ARG A 31 -3.89 -8.88 4.82
N SER A 32 -3.33 -8.26 5.86
CA SER A 32 -2.88 -8.99 7.03
C SER A 32 -4.07 -9.53 7.84
N ASP A 33 -3.84 -10.53 8.69
CA ASP A 33 -4.91 -11.16 9.50
C ASP A 33 -5.66 -10.18 10.40
N ASN A 34 -5.00 -9.10 10.82
CA ASN A 34 -5.55 -8.02 11.64
C ASN A 34 -5.97 -6.78 10.82
N TYR A 35 -6.29 -6.98 9.54
CA TYR A 35 -6.74 -5.92 8.64
C TYR A 35 -7.99 -5.21 9.19
N ASP A 36 -7.92 -3.89 9.28
CA ASP A 36 -9.02 -3.03 9.74
C ASP A 36 -9.00 -1.70 8.95
N PRO A 37 -9.94 -1.50 8.00
CA PRO A 37 -10.01 -0.28 7.22
C PRO A 37 -10.49 0.93 8.03
N TYR A 38 -11.09 0.72 9.21
CA TYR A 38 -11.61 1.77 10.08
C TYR A 38 -10.64 2.16 11.20
N SER A 39 -9.53 1.44 11.34
CA SER A 39 -8.47 1.73 12.29
C SER A 39 -7.96 3.17 12.12
N GLN A 40 -7.65 3.85 13.23
CA GLN A 40 -7.07 5.20 13.18
C GLN A 40 -5.60 5.17 12.78
N ASP A 41 -4.89 4.08 13.05
CA ASP A 41 -3.54 3.81 12.57
C ASP A 41 -3.54 2.87 11.37
N GLY A 42 -2.55 3.05 10.49
CA GLY A 42 -2.30 2.19 9.35
C GLY A 42 -0.89 1.64 9.33
N ARG A 43 -0.74 0.48 8.70
CA ARG A 43 0.54 -0.21 8.51
C ARG A 43 0.60 -0.84 7.13
N PHE A 44 1.72 -0.65 6.43
CA PHE A 44 2.08 -1.33 5.20
C PHE A 44 3.48 -1.91 5.35
N ASP A 45 3.62 -3.22 5.23
CA ASP A 45 4.90 -3.92 5.21
C ASP A 45 5.26 -4.19 3.74
N LEU A 46 6.10 -3.32 3.17
CA LEU A 46 6.65 -3.49 1.82
C LEU A 46 7.78 -4.50 1.89
N ARG A 47 7.63 -5.64 1.21
CA ARG A 47 8.63 -6.71 1.16
C ARG A 47 8.96 -7.05 -0.28
N ALA A 48 10.22 -6.89 -0.66
CA ALA A 48 10.65 -7.18 -2.02
C ALA A 48 12.05 -7.79 -2.06
N ARG A 49 12.31 -8.58 -3.10
CA ARG A 49 13.67 -8.91 -3.53
C ARG A 49 14.13 -7.86 -4.51
N VAL A 50 15.26 -7.21 -4.24
CA VAL A 50 15.81 -6.11 -5.05
C VAL A 50 17.26 -6.42 -5.38
N ASP A 51 17.64 -6.20 -6.64
CA ASP A 51 19.01 -6.28 -7.16
C ASP A 51 19.32 -4.92 -7.78
N GLY A 52 20.18 -4.12 -7.17
CA GLY A 52 20.45 -2.74 -7.58
C GLY A 52 19.43 -1.71 -7.05
N GLU A 53 18.94 -0.84 -7.92
CA GLU A 53 18.06 0.28 -7.57
C GLU A 53 16.63 0.12 -8.10
N ALA A 54 15.66 0.41 -7.24
CA ALA A 54 14.25 0.39 -7.59
C ALA A 54 13.46 1.51 -6.91
N VAL A 55 12.42 1.97 -7.59
CA VAL A 55 11.41 2.90 -7.06
C VAL A 55 10.08 2.16 -7.01
N PHE A 56 9.44 2.18 -5.85
CA PHE A 56 8.13 1.62 -5.58
C PHE A 56 7.10 2.73 -5.44
N PHE A 57 5.93 2.51 -6.02
CA PHE A 57 4.77 3.39 -5.96
C PHE A 57 3.67 2.62 -5.24
N LEU A 58 3.30 3.10 -4.06
CA LEU A 58 2.34 2.44 -3.20
C LEU A 58 1.06 3.27 -3.17
N GLN A 59 -0.05 2.67 -3.56
CA GLN A 59 -1.37 3.32 -3.60
C GLN A 59 -2.44 2.30 -3.21
N ASP A 60 -3.34 2.68 -2.30
CA ASP A 60 -4.32 1.78 -1.69
C ASP A 60 -3.62 0.52 -1.11
N GLY A 61 -3.83 -0.66 -1.73
CA GLY A 61 -3.15 -1.92 -1.43
C GLY A 61 -2.25 -2.45 -2.56
N ARG A 62 -1.93 -1.60 -3.54
CA ARG A 62 -1.15 -1.95 -4.74
C ARG A 62 0.28 -1.42 -4.61
N VAL A 63 1.23 -2.22 -5.08
CA VAL A 63 2.62 -1.84 -5.28
C VAL A 63 2.92 -1.91 -6.77
N SER A 64 3.28 -0.80 -7.40
CA SER A 64 3.96 -0.80 -8.69
C SER A 64 5.41 -0.41 -8.51
N TYR A 65 6.25 -0.74 -9.48
CA TYR A 65 7.68 -0.44 -9.42
C TYR A 65 8.25 -0.01 -10.76
N ARG A 66 9.40 0.66 -10.67
CA ARG A 66 10.33 0.90 -11.76
C ARG A 66 11.73 0.48 -11.33
N SER A 67 12.32 -0.47 -12.05
CA SER A 67 13.74 -0.84 -11.90
C SER A 67 14.60 0.22 -12.56
N LEU A 68 15.53 0.80 -11.79
CA LEU A 68 16.53 1.75 -12.29
C LEU A 68 17.83 1.04 -12.67
N SER A 69 18.17 -0.02 -11.94
CA SER A 69 19.27 -0.94 -12.26
C SER A 69 18.94 -2.36 -11.82
N GLY A 70 19.78 -3.31 -12.22
CA GLY A 70 19.65 -4.74 -11.91
C GLY A 70 18.36 -5.40 -12.41
N ARG A 71 17.95 -6.46 -11.72
CA ARG A 71 16.77 -7.28 -12.10
C ARG A 71 15.46 -6.67 -11.58
N PRO A 72 14.33 -6.91 -12.25
CA PRO A 72 13.01 -6.49 -11.76
C PRO A 72 12.77 -6.95 -10.33
N PRO A 73 12.30 -6.04 -9.45
CA PRO A 73 11.85 -6.41 -8.13
C PRO A 73 10.77 -7.49 -8.15
N ARG A 74 10.81 -8.38 -7.16
CA ARG A 74 9.78 -9.40 -6.94
C ARG A 74 9.20 -9.26 -5.55
N ASP A 75 7.90 -9.45 -5.43
CA ASP A 75 7.24 -9.47 -4.13
C ASP A 75 7.84 -10.56 -3.24
N ALA A 76 8.01 -10.24 -1.96
CA ALA A 76 8.49 -11.14 -0.92
C ALA A 76 7.48 -11.28 0.23
N GLY A 77 6.19 -11.12 -0.08
CA GLY A 77 5.09 -11.22 0.89
C GLY A 77 4.72 -9.87 1.46
N SER A 78 4.57 -8.86 0.60
CA SER A 78 4.07 -7.53 1.01
C SER A 78 2.66 -7.64 1.57
N GLU A 79 2.39 -6.96 2.67
CA GLU A 79 1.09 -6.99 3.34
C GLU A 79 0.71 -5.63 3.91
N TYR A 80 -0.58 -5.43 4.20
CA TYR A 80 -1.05 -4.22 4.86
C TYR A 80 -2.18 -4.51 5.85
N ARG A 81 -2.18 -3.75 6.95
CA ARG A 81 -3.27 -3.74 7.94
C ARG A 81 -4.39 -2.79 7.52
N LYS A 82 -4.05 -1.76 6.75
CA LYS A 82 -4.98 -0.76 6.25
C LYS A 82 -4.46 -0.25 4.92
N GLU A 83 -5.36 -0.02 3.95
CA GLU A 83 -4.98 0.60 2.69
C GLU A 83 -4.36 1.99 2.93
N ILE A 84 -3.41 2.38 2.08
CA ILE A 84 -2.90 3.75 2.01
C ILE A 84 -4.09 4.68 1.69
N PRO A 85 -4.51 5.58 2.61
CA PRO A 85 -5.68 6.40 2.38
C PRO A 85 -5.48 7.41 1.25
N ARG A 86 -6.57 7.73 0.54
CA ARG A 86 -6.63 8.82 -0.43
C ARG A 86 -6.93 10.15 0.26
N GLY A 87 -6.08 10.49 1.22
CA GLY A 87 -6.28 11.59 2.14
C GLY A 87 -5.02 11.88 2.92
N ARG A 88 -5.09 12.90 3.78
CA ARG A 88 -3.94 13.35 4.54
C ARG A 88 -3.55 12.29 5.58
N MET A 89 -2.25 12.02 5.64
CA MET A 89 -1.65 11.11 6.61
C MET A 89 -0.90 11.92 7.66
N LEU A 90 -1.03 11.51 8.91
CA LEU A 90 -0.30 12.10 10.03
C LEU A 90 0.77 11.10 10.51
N GLY A 91 1.93 11.64 10.91
CA GLY A 91 3.00 10.82 11.49
C GLY A 91 3.52 9.72 10.56
N LEU A 92 3.53 9.97 9.24
CA LEU A 92 4.06 9.03 8.27
C LEU A 92 5.51 8.69 8.58
N ARG A 93 5.82 7.40 8.70
CA ARG A 93 7.16 6.91 9.05
C ARG A 93 7.47 5.64 8.28
N LEU A 94 8.69 5.56 7.77
CA LEU A 94 9.29 4.34 7.24
C LEU A 94 10.36 3.84 8.20
N GLU A 95 10.26 2.57 8.59
CA GLU A 95 11.25 1.84 9.36
C GLU A 95 11.78 0.67 8.52
N GLN A 96 13.05 0.73 8.14
CA GLN A 96 13.71 -0.40 7.48
C GLN A 96 13.96 -1.50 8.51
N ARG A 97 13.44 -2.70 8.24
CA ARG A 97 13.54 -3.90 9.09
C ARG A 97 14.60 -4.87 8.58
N ASP A 98 14.69 -5.03 7.27
CA ASP A 98 15.67 -5.89 6.59
C ASP A 98 16.25 -5.18 5.35
N GLY A 99 17.37 -5.71 4.86
CA GLY A 99 18.04 -5.27 3.65
C GLY A 99 19.38 -4.61 3.95
N ARG A 100 20.42 -4.99 3.19
CA ARG A 100 21.79 -4.49 3.35
C ARG A 100 22.03 -3.06 2.87
N GLY A 101 21.17 -2.57 1.98
CA GLY A 101 21.22 -1.21 1.44
C GLY A 101 20.31 -0.26 2.20
N ARG A 102 19.72 0.71 1.50
CA ARG A 102 18.85 1.72 2.12
C ARG A 102 17.48 1.76 1.48
N MET A 103 16.45 1.92 2.30
CA MET A 103 15.09 2.26 1.90
C MET A 103 14.69 3.62 2.47
N TRP A 104 14.03 4.46 1.69
CA TRP A 104 13.51 5.75 2.17
C TRP A 104 12.26 6.19 1.39
N ILE A 105 11.47 7.05 2.01
CA ILE A 105 10.37 7.74 1.32
C ILE A 105 10.99 8.83 0.46
N GLU A 106 10.88 8.69 -0.85
CA GLU A 106 11.33 9.69 -1.84
C GLU A 106 10.26 10.78 -2.02
N GLU A 107 8.98 10.40 -1.96
CA GLU A 107 7.85 11.33 -2.02
C GLU A 107 6.68 10.85 -1.16
N GLU A 108 6.11 11.74 -0.34
CA GLU A 108 4.93 11.45 0.47
C GLU A 108 3.63 11.48 -0.37
N PRO A 109 2.60 10.71 0.01
CA PRO A 109 1.27 10.81 -0.61
C PRO A 109 0.70 12.22 -0.54
N SER A 110 0.27 12.74 -1.69
CA SER A 110 -0.37 14.04 -1.78
C SER A 110 -1.37 14.10 -2.93
N ALA A 111 -2.27 15.09 -2.92
CA ALA A 111 -3.17 15.31 -4.06
C ALA A 111 -2.43 15.50 -5.41
N ARG A 112 -1.17 15.97 -5.39
CA ARG A 112 -0.36 16.19 -6.59
C ARG A 112 0.13 14.91 -7.25
N ASN A 113 0.31 13.84 -6.47
CA ASN A 113 0.72 12.52 -6.94
C ASN A 113 -0.40 11.48 -6.81
N ASN A 114 -1.65 11.92 -6.77
CA ASN A 114 -2.82 11.06 -6.63
C ASN A 114 -2.77 10.17 -5.38
N TRP A 115 -2.24 10.69 -4.27
CA TRP A 115 -2.06 9.97 -3.00
C TRP A 115 -1.20 8.72 -3.12
N THR A 116 -0.15 8.80 -3.94
CA THR A 116 0.81 7.71 -4.14
C THR A 116 2.04 7.96 -3.27
N MET A 117 2.40 7.00 -2.43
CA MET A 117 3.68 7.05 -1.73
C MET A 117 4.79 6.52 -2.64
N VAL A 118 5.90 7.24 -2.71
CA VAL A 118 7.06 6.82 -3.49
C VAL A 118 8.17 6.40 -2.53
N VAL A 119 8.54 5.11 -2.58
CA VAL A 119 9.61 4.54 -1.76
C VAL A 119 10.75 4.13 -2.67
N ARG A 120 11.96 4.57 -2.36
CA ARG A 120 13.16 4.21 -3.12
C ARG A 120 14.02 3.23 -2.33
N VAL A 121 14.63 2.30 -3.06
CA VAL A 121 15.58 1.32 -2.55
C VAL A 121 16.86 1.41 -3.37
N SER A 122 17.99 1.42 -2.67
CA SER A 122 19.32 1.29 -3.28
C SER A 122 20.07 0.13 -2.63
N ASP A 123 20.38 -0.88 -3.44
CA ASP A 123 21.30 -1.97 -3.13
C ASP A 123 22.63 -1.74 -3.84
N PRO A 124 23.70 -1.35 -3.12
CA PRO A 124 24.99 -1.06 -3.74
C PRO A 124 25.80 -2.32 -4.06
N LYS A 125 25.40 -3.50 -3.57
CA LYS A 125 26.14 -4.75 -3.78
C LYS A 125 25.51 -5.53 -4.93
N GLY A 126 26.34 -6.34 -5.60
CA GLY A 126 25.85 -7.23 -6.66
C GLY A 126 24.95 -8.34 -6.11
N GLY A 127 23.99 -8.77 -6.94
CA GLY A 127 23.02 -9.80 -6.61
C GLY A 127 21.83 -9.26 -5.81
N GLU A 128 20.79 -10.07 -5.68
CA GLU A 128 19.58 -9.66 -4.96
C GLU A 128 19.71 -9.83 -3.44
N ASP A 129 19.04 -8.95 -2.69
CA ASP A 129 18.78 -9.10 -1.26
C ASP A 129 17.28 -8.94 -0.96
N ARG A 130 16.85 -9.38 0.23
CA ARG A 130 15.49 -9.15 0.72
C ARG A 130 15.43 -7.82 1.47
N TYR A 131 14.55 -6.95 1.03
CA TYR A 131 14.24 -5.69 1.65
C TYR A 131 12.87 -5.74 2.31
N HIS A 132 12.79 -5.20 3.54
CA HIS A 132 11.54 -5.05 4.28
C HIS A 132 11.50 -3.66 4.90
N ALA A 133 10.53 -2.85 4.49
CA ALA A 133 10.17 -1.61 5.16
C ALA A 133 8.80 -1.75 5.81
N ARG A 134 8.71 -1.37 7.09
CA ARG A 134 7.44 -1.13 7.77
C ARG A 134 7.11 0.35 7.67
N ILE A 135 5.97 0.64 7.06
CA ILE A 135 5.47 2.00 6.90
C ILE A 135 4.23 2.17 7.78
N THR A 136 4.18 3.23 8.56
CA THR A 136 3.10 3.50 9.51
C THR A 136 2.60 4.93 9.39
N TRP A 137 1.32 5.13 9.61
CA TRP A 137 0.67 6.44 9.60
C TRP A 137 -0.56 6.46 10.51
N GLN A 138 -1.10 7.65 10.76
CA GLN A 138 -2.42 7.88 11.31
C GLN A 138 -3.32 8.49 10.23
N ASP A 139 -4.56 8.01 10.14
CA ASP A 139 -5.58 8.50 9.22
C ASP A 139 -6.45 9.55 9.92
N ASP A 140 -6.33 10.81 9.48
CA ASP A 140 -7.08 11.93 10.05
C ASP A 140 -8.59 11.82 9.80
N TYR A 141 -8.99 11.14 8.75
CA TYR A 141 -10.39 10.94 8.38
C TYR A 141 -11.07 9.87 9.24
N ALA A 142 -10.34 8.81 9.60
CA ALA A 142 -10.80 7.81 10.56
C ALA A 142 -10.92 8.39 11.98
N ALA A 143 -10.02 9.30 12.38
CA ALA A 143 -10.12 9.99 13.65
C ALA A 143 -11.41 10.83 13.75
N GLY A 144 -11.78 11.53 12.67
CA GLY A 144 -13.02 12.33 12.60
C GLY A 144 -14.31 11.50 12.60
N ARG A 145 -14.33 10.32 11.95
CA ARG A 145 -15.49 9.41 11.98
C ARG A 145 -15.57 8.55 13.25
N GLY A 146 -14.42 8.26 13.88
CA GLY A 146 -14.33 7.49 15.13
C GLY A 146 -14.76 8.28 16.37
N ALA A 147 -14.60 9.61 16.36
CA ALA A 147 -15.08 10.48 17.44
C ALA A 147 -16.61 10.41 17.63
N ASN A 148 -17.37 10.06 16.58
CA ASN A 148 -18.84 9.97 16.62
C ASN A 148 -19.38 8.56 16.92
N ARG A 149 -18.50 7.59 17.24
CA ARG A 149 -18.89 6.23 17.65
C ARG A 149 -18.50 5.88 19.09
N GLY A 150 -17.89 6.81 19.82
CA GLY A 150 -17.48 6.65 21.22
C GLY A 150 -18.50 7.11 22.27
N ASN A 151 -19.66 7.67 21.86
CA ASN A 151 -20.67 8.18 22.79
C ASN A 151 -22.07 7.62 22.49
N GLY A 152 -22.18 6.30 22.47
CA GLY A 152 -23.43 5.56 22.27
C GLY A 152 -23.60 4.46 23.32
N ARG A 153 -23.44 4.81 24.60
CA ARG A 153 -23.91 3.95 25.70
C ARG A 153 -25.44 3.97 25.68
N TYR A 154 -26.02 2.84 25.29
CA TYR A 154 -27.41 2.42 25.50
C TYR A 154 -28.51 3.39 25.08
N GLN A 155 -29.02 3.18 23.86
CA GLN A 155 -30.44 3.29 23.56
C GLN A 155 -30.67 2.68 22.18
N ASP A 156 -30.96 1.39 22.14
CA ASP A 156 -31.57 0.77 20.97
C ASP A 156 -32.83 0.03 21.44
N GLU A 157 -33.82 0.83 21.84
CA GLU A 157 -35.22 0.45 21.70
C GLU A 157 -35.69 1.01 20.37
N ARG A 158 -36.14 0.10 19.49
CA ARG A 158 -36.84 0.33 18.21
C ARG A 158 -35.94 0.49 16.98
N TYR A 159 -35.52 -0.64 16.42
CA TYR A 159 -35.83 -1.12 15.06
C TYR A 159 -35.22 -2.54 14.98
N GLY A 160 -35.98 -3.62 15.15
CA GLY A 160 -36.87 -4.12 14.11
C GLY A 160 -36.39 -5.50 13.62
N ASN A 161 -36.66 -6.52 14.45
CA ASN A 161 -37.01 -7.90 14.10
C ASN A 161 -36.79 -8.35 12.62
N TYR A 162 -35.69 -9.06 12.35
CA TYR A 162 -35.64 -10.03 11.24
C TYR A 162 -35.58 -11.45 11.83
N PRO A 163 -36.65 -12.24 11.74
CA PRO A 163 -36.69 -13.58 12.30
C PRO A 163 -35.78 -14.54 11.51
N ASN A 164 -34.83 -15.13 12.22
CA ASN A 164 -33.99 -16.24 11.79
C ASN A 164 -34.88 -17.48 11.55
N ASN A 165 -35.31 -17.70 10.32
CA ASN A 165 -36.04 -18.91 9.96
C ASN A 165 -35.06 -20.02 9.58
N ASN A 166 -34.51 -20.69 10.60
CA ASN A 166 -33.80 -21.94 10.44
C ASN A 166 -34.60 -23.06 11.13
N ARG A 167 -35.64 -23.56 10.45
CA ARG A 167 -36.35 -24.79 10.83
C ARG A 167 -36.69 -25.61 9.59
N TYR A 168 -35.76 -26.49 9.21
CA TYR A 168 -36.08 -27.73 8.53
C TYR A 168 -35.64 -28.93 9.38
N ARG A 169 -36.64 -29.76 9.72
CA ARG A 169 -36.62 -31.20 10.06
C ARG A 169 -35.98 -31.69 11.36
N ARG A 170 -36.87 -32.14 12.25
CA ARG A 170 -36.89 -33.34 13.15
C ARG A 170 -38.14 -33.09 14.03
N ASP A 171 -39.22 -33.86 14.02
CA ASP A 171 -39.45 -35.30 13.84
C ASP A 171 -40.86 -35.56 13.27
#